data_AF-K9RJB4-F1
#
_entry.id   AF-K9RJB4-F1
#
_cell.length_a   1.000
_cell.length_b   1.000
_cell.length_c   1.000
_cell.angle_alpha   90.00
_cell.angle_beta   90.00
_cell.angle_gamma   90.00
#
_symmetry.space_group_name_H-M   'P 1'
#
loop_
_entity.id
_entity.type
_entity.pdbx_description
1 polymer ?
#
loop_
_entity_poly.entity_id
_entity_poly.type
_entity_poly.pdbx_seq_one_letter_code
_entity_poly.pdbx_strand_id
1 'polypeptide(L)'
;MQSYQIELKGDVLHVGFNRNVPAQGDRIAKDALERITQMIDSGEISGGKRILIDGPQSVPVAYILSHKLVHLYQAVAVLDPKLGSKISTADGAIRHKTYIVTSVHGSTEYKVGDLIETQESQKERSRIKVVLCGPPQSGKSCLRDGLKRAILANVNAPYPYIITACPDGEGSWHQEACENNESLASECKRKNKGDVTPEFAEEAARWVKSANQLINIIDVGGKITDENKKIMQPATHAVILSGDTSKFAGWEGFCQILGLKIIAKIHSQLNAVQDEVLFSKNWRENTNELLQTNPIVTGSVHSLKRGENLSTRPMVQALADVLIHLTKC
;
A
#
# COMPACT_ATOMS: atom_id res chain seq x y z
N MET A 1 -23.07 5.45 -11.95
CA MET A 1 -21.59 5.38 -11.98
C MET A 1 -21.18 4.11 -11.24
N GLN A 2 -20.31 3.29 -11.82
CA GLN A 2 -19.87 2.02 -11.22
C GLN A 2 -18.73 2.24 -10.22
N SER A 3 -18.67 1.41 -9.17
CA SER A 3 -17.62 1.45 -8.13
C SER A 3 -16.27 0.90 -8.60
N TYR A 4 -16.21 0.30 -9.79
CA TYR A 4 -15.00 -0.21 -10.42
C TYR A 4 -14.92 0.26 -11.87
N GLN A 5 -13.72 0.60 -12.32
CA GLN A 5 -13.46 1.12 -13.66
C GLN A 5 -12.61 0.12 -14.43
N ILE A 6 -12.97 -0.10 -15.70
CA ILE A 6 -12.26 -0.96 -16.64
C ILE A 6 -12.22 -0.26 -17.99
N GLU A 7 -11.02 -0.10 -18.53
CA GLU A 7 -10.73 0.52 -19.82
C GLU A 7 -9.71 -0.32 -20.58
N LEU A 8 -9.97 -0.63 -21.85
CA LEU A 8 -9.03 -1.36 -22.70
C LEU A 8 -8.20 -0.37 -23.55
N LYS A 9 -6.87 -0.52 -23.53
CA LYS A 9 -5.93 0.22 -24.38
C LYS A 9 -4.95 -0.76 -25.03
N GLY A 10 -5.17 -1.08 -26.31
CA GLY A 10 -4.38 -2.10 -27.00
C GLY A 10 -4.59 -3.47 -26.35
N ASP A 11 -3.51 -4.13 -25.91
CA ASP A 11 -3.56 -5.39 -25.16
C ASP A 11 -3.58 -5.21 -23.63
N VAL A 12 -3.70 -3.96 -23.14
CA VAL A 12 -3.69 -3.63 -21.71
C VAL A 12 -5.08 -3.27 -21.22
N LEU A 13 -5.57 -4.03 -20.24
CA LEU A 13 -6.79 -3.76 -19.49
C LEU A 13 -6.44 -2.93 -18.24
N HIS A 14 -6.70 -1.64 -18.31
CA HIS A 14 -6.55 -0.75 -17.15
C HIS A 14 -7.73 -0.91 -16.20
N VAL A 15 -7.42 -1.18 -14.94
CA VAL A 15 -8.44 -1.44 -13.91
C VAL A 15 -8.21 -0.60 -12.67
N GLY A 16 -9.27 -0.27 -11.94
CA GLY A 16 -9.13 0.42 -10.67
C GLY A 16 -10.43 0.69 -9.94
N PHE A 17 -10.31 0.94 -8.63
CA PHE A 17 -11.44 1.36 -7.80
C PHE A 17 -11.86 2.79 -8.16
N ASN A 18 -13.17 3.00 -8.36
CA ASN A 18 -13.72 4.34 -8.55
C ASN A 18 -13.78 5.06 -7.19
N ARG A 19 -12.82 5.96 -6.96
CA ARG A 19 -12.70 6.70 -5.70
C ARG A 19 -13.89 7.64 -5.43
N ASN A 20 -14.66 8.00 -6.46
CA ASN A 20 -15.85 8.84 -6.31
C ASN A 20 -17.11 8.03 -5.92
N VAL A 21 -17.06 6.71 -6.00
CA VAL A 21 -18.16 5.81 -5.63
C VAL A 21 -17.62 4.70 -4.73
N PRO A 22 -17.29 5.01 -3.46
CA PRO A 22 -16.82 4.00 -2.51
C PRO A 22 -17.86 2.90 -2.33
N ALA A 23 -17.42 1.65 -2.33
CA ALA A 23 -18.31 0.50 -2.20
C ALA A 23 -17.62 -0.67 -1.49
N GLN A 24 -18.44 -1.57 -0.96
CA GLN A 24 -18.00 -2.81 -0.33
C GLN A 24 -17.55 -3.83 -1.40
N GLY A 25 -16.78 -4.82 -0.96
CA GLY A 25 -16.17 -5.81 -1.87
C GLY A 25 -17.19 -6.55 -2.75
N ASP A 26 -18.38 -6.84 -2.23
CA ASP A 26 -19.45 -7.52 -2.99
C ASP A 26 -19.99 -6.65 -4.13
N ARG A 27 -20.17 -5.34 -3.88
CA ARG A 27 -20.62 -4.38 -4.89
C ARG A 27 -19.55 -4.13 -5.94
N ILE A 28 -18.29 -3.98 -5.52
CA ILE A 28 -17.15 -3.82 -6.43
C ILE A 28 -17.06 -5.03 -7.38
N ALA A 29 -17.23 -6.25 -6.85
CA ALA A 29 -17.22 -7.46 -7.65
C ALA A 29 -18.37 -7.50 -8.69
N LYS A 30 -19.60 -7.14 -8.27
CA LYS A 30 -20.76 -7.08 -9.18
C LYS A 30 -20.56 -6.03 -10.28
N ASP A 31 -20.07 -4.84 -9.94
CA ASP A 31 -19.81 -3.77 -10.91
C ASP A 31 -18.70 -4.16 -11.90
N ALA A 32 -17.63 -4.80 -11.43
CA ALA A 32 -16.58 -5.32 -12.30
C ALA A 32 -17.10 -6.37 -13.29
N LEU A 33 -17.92 -7.31 -12.81
CA LEU A 33 -18.55 -8.34 -13.64
C LEU A 33 -19.48 -7.73 -14.70
N GLU A 34 -20.31 -6.76 -14.30
CA GLU A 34 -21.20 -6.06 -15.21
C GLU A 34 -20.40 -5.35 -16.31
N ARG A 35 -19.40 -4.55 -15.94
CA ARG A 35 -18.59 -3.81 -16.91
C ARG A 35 -17.84 -4.73 -17.86
N ILE A 36 -17.15 -5.76 -17.37
CA ILE A 36 -16.39 -6.65 -18.24
C ILE A 36 -17.30 -7.42 -19.19
N THR A 37 -18.50 -7.80 -18.75
CA THR A 37 -19.49 -8.48 -19.59
C THR A 37 -19.99 -7.54 -20.70
N GLN A 38 -20.32 -6.29 -20.36
CA GLN A 38 -20.69 -5.28 -21.37
C GLN A 38 -19.59 -5.05 -22.42
N MET A 39 -18.32 -5.02 -22.02
CA MET A 39 -17.17 -4.88 -22.94
C MET A 39 -17.04 -6.09 -23.88
N ILE A 40 -17.29 -7.31 -23.38
CA ILE A 40 -17.26 -8.52 -24.19
C ILE A 40 -18.45 -8.55 -25.16
N ASP A 41 -19.66 -8.30 -24.66
CA ASP A 41 -20.89 -8.37 -25.46
C ASP A 41 -20.95 -7.31 -26.56
N SER A 42 -20.35 -6.14 -26.32
CA SER A 42 -20.21 -5.06 -27.32
C SER A 42 -19.09 -5.29 -28.34
N GLY A 43 -18.24 -6.30 -28.13
CA GLY A 43 -17.07 -6.58 -28.96
C GLY A 43 -15.87 -5.65 -28.71
N GLU A 44 -15.92 -4.78 -27.69
CA GLU A 44 -14.76 -4.00 -27.22
C GLU A 44 -13.60 -4.94 -26.82
N ILE A 45 -13.93 -6.08 -26.21
CA ILE A 45 -13.00 -7.18 -25.92
C ILE A 45 -13.31 -8.35 -26.85
N SER A 46 -12.44 -8.56 -27.85
CA SER A 46 -12.62 -9.59 -28.88
C SER A 46 -11.76 -10.84 -28.69
N GLY A 47 -10.89 -10.87 -27.69
CA GLY A 47 -9.94 -11.97 -27.46
C GLY A 47 -8.60 -11.78 -28.19
N GLY A 48 -7.76 -12.81 -28.15
CA GLY A 48 -6.47 -12.78 -28.84
C GLY A 48 -5.37 -13.60 -28.17
N LYS A 49 -4.11 -13.26 -28.47
CA LYS A 49 -2.96 -13.98 -27.91
C LYS A 49 -2.83 -13.79 -26.39
N ARG A 50 -2.92 -12.54 -25.92
CA ARG A 50 -2.77 -12.21 -24.51
C ARG A 50 -3.55 -10.97 -24.13
N ILE A 51 -3.82 -10.82 -22.84
CA ILE A 51 -4.30 -9.58 -22.23
C ILE A 51 -3.53 -9.28 -20.94
N LEU A 52 -3.17 -8.02 -20.74
CA LEU A 52 -2.36 -7.53 -19.63
C LEU A 52 -3.21 -6.68 -18.68
N ILE A 53 -3.44 -7.12 -17.45
CA ILE A 53 -4.22 -6.39 -16.46
C ILE A 53 -3.29 -5.45 -15.69
N ASP A 54 -3.55 -4.14 -15.78
CA ASP A 54 -2.77 -3.08 -15.16
C ASP A 54 -3.63 -2.23 -14.21
N GLY A 55 -3.36 -2.37 -12.91
CA GLY A 55 -3.95 -1.53 -11.89
C GLY A 55 -4.39 -2.27 -10.63
N PRO A 56 -4.80 -1.54 -9.59
CA PRO A 56 -5.20 -2.11 -8.32
C PRO A 56 -6.54 -2.85 -8.45
N GLN A 57 -6.58 -4.08 -7.95
CA GLN A 57 -7.76 -4.93 -7.95
C GLN A 57 -7.90 -5.66 -6.61
N SER A 58 -9.13 -5.95 -6.20
CA SER A 58 -9.37 -6.86 -5.09
C SER A 58 -9.22 -8.32 -5.56
N VAL A 59 -9.01 -9.25 -4.63
CA VAL A 59 -8.89 -10.68 -4.96
C VAL A 59 -10.15 -11.21 -5.69
N PRO A 60 -11.40 -10.91 -5.26
CA PRO A 60 -12.59 -11.32 -5.99
C PRO A 60 -12.67 -10.77 -7.42
N VAL A 61 -12.27 -9.50 -7.63
CA VAL A 61 -12.24 -8.91 -8.97
C VAL A 61 -11.22 -9.61 -9.85
N ALA A 62 -10.04 -9.94 -9.32
CA ALA A 62 -9.03 -10.69 -10.07
C ALA A 62 -9.57 -12.04 -10.59
N TYR A 63 -10.32 -12.77 -9.77
CA TYR A 63 -10.97 -14.01 -10.19
C TYR A 63 -12.05 -13.79 -11.25
N ILE A 64 -12.89 -12.75 -11.12
CA ILE A 64 -13.91 -12.40 -12.12
C ILE A 64 -13.26 -12.08 -13.47
N LEU A 65 -12.25 -11.20 -13.46
CA LEU A 65 -11.55 -10.79 -14.68
C LEU A 65 -10.88 -12.00 -15.34
N SER A 66 -10.11 -12.79 -14.57
CA SER A 66 -9.49 -14.03 -15.07
C SER A 66 -10.54 -14.97 -15.67
N HIS A 67 -11.62 -15.28 -14.95
CA HIS A 67 -12.66 -16.20 -15.43
C HIS A 67 -13.30 -15.73 -16.74
N LYS A 68 -13.61 -14.43 -16.86
CA LYS A 68 -14.26 -13.88 -18.07
C LYS A 68 -13.31 -13.76 -19.25
N LEU A 69 -12.02 -13.49 -19.00
CA LEU A 69 -11.03 -13.22 -20.05
C LEU A 69 -10.31 -14.50 -20.53
N VAL A 70 -10.14 -15.50 -19.66
CA VAL A 70 -9.30 -16.67 -19.96
C VAL A 70 -9.84 -17.49 -21.12
N HIS A 71 -11.15 -17.45 -21.40
CA HIS A 71 -11.73 -18.14 -22.56
C HIS A 71 -11.59 -17.36 -23.88
N LEU A 72 -11.25 -16.07 -23.82
CA LEU A 72 -11.08 -15.20 -24.98
C LEU A 72 -9.61 -15.02 -25.36
N TYR A 73 -8.70 -15.15 -24.39
CA TYR A 73 -7.27 -14.97 -24.58
C TYR A 73 -6.48 -16.23 -24.26
N GLN A 74 -5.40 -16.49 -25.01
CA GLN A 74 -4.53 -17.64 -24.70
C GLN A 74 -3.80 -17.46 -23.35
N ALA A 75 -3.53 -16.21 -22.95
CA ALA A 75 -2.93 -15.86 -21.67
C ALA A 75 -3.56 -14.60 -21.06
N VAL A 76 -3.78 -14.63 -19.74
CA VAL A 76 -4.12 -13.47 -18.91
C VAL A 76 -2.95 -13.24 -17.95
N ALA A 77 -2.39 -12.04 -17.96
CA ALA A 77 -1.26 -11.68 -17.10
C ALA A 77 -1.56 -10.42 -16.28
N VAL A 78 -1.06 -10.36 -15.05
CA VAL A 78 -1.31 -9.26 -14.10
C VAL A 78 -0.02 -8.55 -13.77
N LEU A 79 -0.02 -7.21 -13.80
CA LEU A 79 1.14 -6.39 -13.45
C LEU A 79 1.56 -6.65 -12.00
N ASP A 80 2.83 -6.99 -11.79
CA ASP A 80 3.44 -6.90 -10.45
C ASP A 80 4.41 -5.71 -10.42
N PRO A 81 4.12 -4.65 -9.66
CA PRO A 81 4.96 -3.45 -9.63
C PRO A 81 6.34 -3.68 -8.98
N LYS A 82 6.58 -4.83 -8.35
CA LYS A 82 7.86 -5.20 -7.74
C LYS A 82 8.83 -5.85 -8.73
N LEU A 83 8.33 -6.28 -9.89
CA LEU A 83 9.11 -6.95 -10.93
C LEU A 83 9.64 -5.97 -11.99
N GLY A 84 10.45 -6.51 -12.88
CA GLY A 84 10.96 -5.82 -14.07
C GLY A 84 12.42 -5.45 -14.03
N SER A 85 13.05 -5.56 -15.19
CA SER A 85 14.43 -5.19 -15.45
C SER A 85 14.63 -3.71 -15.18
N LYS A 86 15.74 -3.38 -14.52
CA LYS A 86 16.10 -2.02 -14.14
C LYS A 86 17.13 -1.49 -15.12
N ILE A 87 16.84 -0.34 -15.73
CA ILE A 87 17.77 0.38 -16.60
C ILE A 87 18.12 1.70 -15.91
N SER A 88 19.40 1.91 -15.67
CA SER A 88 19.93 3.17 -15.16
C SER A 88 19.84 4.24 -16.25
N THR A 89 19.35 5.42 -15.91
CA THR A 89 19.27 6.59 -16.79
C THR A 89 19.99 7.77 -16.15
N ALA A 90 20.28 8.82 -16.92
CA ALA A 90 20.91 10.03 -16.39
C ALA A 90 20.09 10.66 -15.23
N ASP A 91 18.76 10.54 -15.30
CA ASP A 91 17.82 11.10 -14.32
C ASP A 91 17.28 10.08 -13.29
N GLY A 92 17.97 8.94 -13.13
CA GLY A 92 17.61 7.91 -12.15
C GLY A 92 17.58 6.50 -12.74
N ALA A 93 16.44 5.82 -12.62
CA ALA A 93 16.25 4.53 -13.26
C ALA A 93 14.80 4.36 -13.74
N ILE A 94 14.65 3.57 -14.79
CA ILE A 94 13.38 3.08 -15.27
C ILE A 94 13.31 1.58 -15.03
N ARG A 95 12.10 1.08 -14.81
CA ARG A 95 11.80 -0.35 -14.86
C ARG A 95 10.85 -0.61 -16.00
N HIS A 96 11.01 -1.72 -16.69
CA HIS A 96 9.97 -2.19 -17.59
C HIS A 96 8.77 -2.70 -16.79
N LYS A 97 7.56 -2.54 -17.31
CA LYS A 97 6.38 -3.16 -16.71
C LYS A 97 6.44 -4.67 -16.97
N THR A 98 6.31 -5.44 -15.90
CA THR A 98 6.38 -6.90 -15.96
C THR A 98 5.12 -7.50 -15.36
N TYR A 99 4.48 -8.34 -16.16
CA TYR A 99 3.24 -9.00 -15.83
C TYR A 99 3.51 -10.47 -15.56
N ILE A 100 2.84 -11.04 -14.56
CA ILE A 100 2.89 -12.47 -14.26
C ILE A 100 1.70 -13.13 -14.95
N VAL A 101 1.92 -14.14 -15.78
CA VAL A 101 0.83 -14.94 -16.37
C VAL A 101 0.13 -15.70 -15.26
N THR A 102 -1.13 -15.36 -15.00
CA THR A 102 -1.93 -15.97 -13.94
C THR A 102 -2.87 -17.05 -14.46
N SER A 103 -3.20 -17.03 -15.75
CA SER A 103 -4.15 -17.96 -16.35
C SER A 103 -3.84 -18.16 -17.83
N VAL A 104 -4.01 -19.40 -18.31
CA VAL A 104 -3.76 -19.78 -19.71
C VAL A 104 -4.91 -20.66 -20.21
N HIS A 105 -5.23 -20.56 -21.49
CA HIS A 105 -6.24 -21.39 -22.14
C HIS A 105 -5.79 -21.84 -23.52
N GLY A 106 -5.43 -23.12 -23.63
CA GLY A 106 -5.00 -23.72 -24.90
C GLY A 106 -3.73 -23.12 -25.50
N SER A 107 -2.92 -22.39 -24.72
CA SER A 107 -1.66 -21.81 -25.19
C SER A 107 -0.54 -22.84 -25.20
N THR A 108 0.23 -22.87 -26.27
CA THR A 108 1.55 -23.52 -26.32
C THR A 108 2.70 -22.53 -26.10
N GLU A 109 2.42 -21.22 -26.19
CA GLU A 109 3.39 -20.13 -26.05
C GLU A 109 3.57 -19.70 -24.57
N TYR A 110 2.52 -19.78 -23.75
CA TYR A 110 2.52 -19.29 -22.37
C TYR A 110 2.18 -20.36 -21.33
N LYS A 111 2.78 -20.24 -20.15
CA LYS A 111 2.48 -21.03 -18.95
C LYS A 111 2.18 -20.11 -17.76
N VAL A 112 1.39 -20.62 -16.81
CA VAL A 112 1.17 -19.92 -15.53
C VAL A 112 2.50 -19.75 -14.81
N GLY A 113 2.76 -18.52 -14.35
CA GLY A 113 4.02 -18.11 -13.72
C GLY A 113 5.03 -17.49 -14.67
N ASP A 114 4.82 -17.57 -15.99
CA ASP A 114 5.68 -16.87 -16.96
C ASP A 114 5.64 -15.36 -16.74
N LEU A 115 6.76 -14.69 -17.04
CA LEU A 115 6.88 -13.25 -16.97
C LEU A 115 6.79 -12.64 -18.37
N ILE A 116 5.89 -11.68 -18.53
CA ILE A 116 5.77 -10.86 -19.74
C ILE A 116 6.29 -9.47 -19.42
N GLU A 117 7.50 -9.16 -19.87
CA GLU A 117 8.07 -7.82 -19.77
C GLU A 117 7.73 -7.00 -21.04
N THR A 118 7.25 -5.77 -20.86
CA THR A 118 6.88 -4.89 -21.98
C THR A 118 7.92 -3.80 -22.19
N GLN A 119 7.90 -3.18 -23.38
CA GLN A 119 8.73 -2.00 -23.66
C GLN A 119 8.21 -0.73 -22.93
N GLU A 120 7.04 -0.80 -22.30
CA GLU A 120 6.51 0.32 -21.53
C GLU A 120 7.32 0.50 -20.25
N SER A 121 8.03 1.63 -20.17
CA SER A 121 8.79 1.99 -18.99
C SER A 121 7.87 2.57 -17.91
N GLN A 122 7.91 2.01 -16.71
CA GLN A 122 7.54 2.69 -15.49
C GLN A 122 8.79 3.38 -14.93
N LYS A 123 8.77 4.72 -14.82
CA LYS A 123 9.81 5.42 -14.05
C LYS A 123 9.91 4.78 -12.66
N GLU A 124 11.12 4.61 -12.13
CA GLU A 124 11.26 4.23 -10.72
C GLU A 124 10.67 5.39 -9.90
N ARG A 125 9.46 5.18 -9.40
CA ARG A 125 8.62 6.20 -8.78
C ARG A 125 8.72 6.15 -7.27
N SER A 126 9.49 5.21 -6.70
CA SER A 126 9.62 5.03 -5.26
C SER A 126 10.31 6.24 -4.61
N ARG A 127 9.54 7.31 -4.41
CA ARG A 127 9.98 8.54 -3.73
C ARG A 127 9.97 8.34 -2.22
N ILE A 128 8.92 7.70 -1.72
CA ILE A 128 8.78 7.43 -0.29
C ILE A 128 8.43 5.98 0.02
N LYS A 129 9.23 5.41 0.93
CA LYS A 129 9.02 4.13 1.62
C LYS A 129 8.99 4.44 3.10
N VAL A 130 7.78 4.60 3.63
CA VAL A 130 7.52 5.13 4.96
C VAL A 130 7.22 3.99 5.91
N VAL A 131 8.06 3.82 6.93
CA VAL A 131 7.82 2.85 8.00
C VAL A 131 6.91 3.47 9.06
N LEU A 132 5.83 2.77 9.43
CA LEU A 132 5.06 3.04 10.63
C LEU A 132 5.68 2.25 11.78
N CYS A 133 6.39 2.93 12.67
CA CYS A 133 7.15 2.32 13.75
C CYS A 133 6.77 2.90 15.12
N GLY A 134 7.30 2.29 16.19
CA GLY A 134 6.96 2.65 17.57
C GLY A 134 6.55 1.45 18.40
N PRO A 135 6.43 1.60 19.74
CA PRO A 135 6.23 0.49 20.66
C PRO A 135 4.94 -0.29 20.38
N PRO A 136 4.80 -1.52 20.93
CA PRO A 136 3.59 -2.32 20.75
C PRO A 136 2.36 -1.57 21.24
N GLN A 137 1.19 -1.91 20.68
CA GLN A 137 -0.10 -1.32 21.10
C GLN A 137 -0.26 0.20 20.93
N SER A 138 0.66 0.87 20.23
CA SER A 138 0.54 2.32 19.96
C SER A 138 -0.55 2.69 18.94
N GLY A 139 -1.21 1.73 18.30
CA GLY A 139 -2.26 1.98 17.29
C GLY A 139 -1.76 2.04 15.83
N LYS A 140 -0.56 1.50 15.54
CA LYS A 140 0.06 1.53 14.19
C LYS A 140 -0.85 0.98 13.08
N SER A 141 -1.44 -0.20 13.29
CA SER A 141 -2.34 -0.82 12.31
C SER A 141 -3.62 0.00 12.07
N CYS A 142 -4.14 0.66 13.11
CA CYS A 142 -5.30 1.57 13.01
C CYS A 142 -4.92 2.82 12.20
N LEU A 143 -3.77 3.42 12.51
CA LEU A 143 -3.23 4.57 11.77
C LEU A 143 -3.01 4.22 10.30
N ARG A 144 -2.45 3.04 10.00
CA ARG A 144 -2.22 2.54 8.64
C ARG A 144 -3.51 2.52 7.81
N ASP A 145 -4.60 1.98 8.36
CA ASP A 145 -5.88 1.91 7.67
C ASP A 145 -6.50 3.31 7.46
N GLY A 146 -6.53 4.13 8.53
CA GLY A 146 -6.99 5.51 8.45
C GLY A 146 -6.22 6.32 7.40
N LEU A 147 -4.89 6.17 7.37
CA LEU A 147 -4.00 6.84 6.43
C LEU A 147 -4.24 6.36 4.99
N LYS A 148 -4.41 5.05 4.77
CA LYS A 148 -4.78 4.51 3.46
C LYS A 148 -6.09 5.14 2.96
N ARG A 149 -7.14 5.15 3.78
CA ARG A 149 -8.44 5.73 3.45
C ARG A 149 -8.34 7.23 3.19
N ALA A 150 -7.58 7.97 4.01
CA ALA A 150 -7.38 9.41 3.86
C ALA A 150 -6.65 9.78 2.56
N ILE A 151 -5.60 9.04 2.20
CA ILE A 151 -4.89 9.23 0.92
C ILE A 151 -5.82 8.90 -0.26
N LEU A 152 -6.57 7.80 -0.19
CA LEU A 152 -7.50 7.41 -1.25
C LEU A 152 -8.67 8.39 -1.43
N ALA A 153 -9.09 9.09 -0.37
CA ALA A 153 -10.11 10.14 -0.46
C ALA A 153 -9.66 11.34 -1.30
N ASN A 154 -8.35 11.53 -1.49
CA ASN A 154 -7.82 12.51 -2.42
C ASN A 154 -7.74 11.89 -3.84
N VAL A 155 -8.61 12.35 -4.75
CA VAL A 155 -8.74 11.80 -6.11
C VAL A 155 -7.44 11.86 -6.92
N ASN A 156 -6.61 12.87 -6.67
CA ASN A 156 -5.34 13.08 -7.38
C ASN A 156 -4.14 12.44 -6.68
N ALA A 157 -4.35 11.80 -5.51
CA ALA A 157 -3.27 11.15 -4.80
C ALA A 157 -2.87 9.82 -5.44
N PRO A 158 -1.58 9.48 -5.46
CA PRO A 158 -1.14 8.15 -5.84
C PRO A 158 -1.79 7.06 -4.97
N TYR A 159 -1.96 5.86 -5.52
CA TYR A 159 -2.44 4.73 -4.73
C TYR A 159 -1.40 4.37 -3.65
N PRO A 160 -1.75 4.35 -2.35
CA PRO A 160 -0.82 3.97 -1.30
C PRO A 160 -0.66 2.45 -1.23
N TYR A 161 0.54 1.95 -1.54
CA TYR A 161 0.86 0.54 -1.44
C TYR A 161 1.21 0.16 -0.01
N ILE A 162 0.54 -0.85 0.54
CA ILE A 162 0.73 -1.29 1.92
C ILE A 162 1.55 -2.58 1.94
N ILE A 163 2.61 -2.60 2.75
CA ILE A 163 3.42 -3.78 3.04
C ILE A 163 3.21 -4.13 4.52
N THR A 164 2.57 -5.26 4.78
CA THR A 164 2.46 -5.82 6.13
C THR A 164 3.75 -6.60 6.42
N ALA A 165 4.71 -5.96 7.08
CA ALA A 165 6.02 -6.53 7.38
C ALA A 165 6.11 -7.03 8.84
N CYS A 166 5.00 -7.59 9.33
CA CYS A 166 4.90 -8.19 10.65
C CYS A 166 3.87 -9.34 10.58
N PRO A 167 4.23 -10.59 10.89
CA PRO A 167 3.33 -11.72 10.82
C PRO A 167 2.48 -11.81 12.10
N ASP A 168 1.93 -10.70 12.60
CA ASP A 168 1.18 -10.66 13.86
C ASP A 168 -0.27 -11.15 13.75
N GLY A 169 -0.60 -11.74 12.59
CA GLY A 169 -1.94 -12.21 12.24
C GLY A 169 -2.87 -11.09 11.81
N GLU A 170 -2.39 -9.84 11.66
CA GLU A 170 -3.18 -8.73 11.13
C GLU A 170 -2.99 -8.54 9.62
N GLY A 171 -3.61 -7.50 9.07
CA GLY A 171 -3.52 -7.12 7.67
C GLY A 171 -4.58 -6.07 7.34
N SER A 172 -4.73 -5.72 6.06
CA SER A 172 -5.79 -4.79 5.63
C SER A 172 -7.20 -5.30 5.95
N TRP A 173 -7.40 -6.62 6.05
CA TRP A 173 -8.68 -7.24 6.37
C TRP A 173 -9.11 -7.03 7.83
N HIS A 174 -8.17 -6.87 8.77
CA HIS A 174 -8.46 -6.97 10.20
C HIS A 174 -9.29 -5.78 10.71
N GLN A 175 -9.00 -4.56 10.25
CA GLN A 175 -9.76 -3.37 10.66
C GLN A 175 -11.23 -3.47 10.21
N GLU A 176 -11.46 -3.78 8.94
CA GLU A 176 -12.80 -3.96 8.36
C GLU A 176 -13.54 -5.15 9.00
N ALA A 177 -12.84 -6.23 9.31
CA ALA A 177 -13.42 -7.34 10.05
C ALA A 177 -13.85 -6.93 11.46
N CYS A 178 -13.05 -6.10 12.16
CA CYS A 178 -13.42 -5.55 13.47
C CYS A 178 -14.62 -4.58 13.39
N GLU A 179 -14.75 -3.79 12.32
CA GLU A 179 -15.90 -2.91 12.07
C GLU A 179 -17.23 -3.71 12.03
N ASN A 180 -17.17 -4.96 11.56
CA ASN A 180 -18.35 -5.80 11.36
C ASN A 180 -18.57 -6.86 12.47
N ASN A 181 -17.50 -7.53 12.91
CA ASN A 181 -17.55 -8.61 13.91
C ASN A 181 -16.19 -8.74 14.63
N GLU A 182 -16.03 -7.99 15.72
CA GLU A 182 -14.80 -7.95 16.52
C GLU A 182 -14.35 -9.31 17.05
N SER A 183 -15.30 -10.15 17.47
CA SER A 183 -15.01 -11.49 18.03
C SER A 183 -14.40 -12.41 16.97
N LEU A 184 -15.02 -12.48 15.79
CA LEU A 184 -14.52 -13.26 14.67
C LEU A 184 -13.16 -12.73 14.19
N ALA A 185 -13.01 -11.41 14.08
CA ALA A 185 -11.76 -10.78 13.67
C ALA A 185 -10.61 -11.15 14.61
N SER A 186 -10.87 -11.12 15.93
CA SER A 186 -9.91 -11.51 16.97
C SER A 186 -9.53 -12.99 16.88
N GLU A 187 -10.50 -13.87 16.62
CA GLU A 187 -10.25 -15.29 16.44
C GLU A 187 -9.40 -15.57 15.19
N CYS A 188 -9.76 -14.97 14.05
CA CYS A 188 -9.00 -15.06 12.80
C CYS A 188 -7.57 -14.56 12.99
N LYS A 189 -7.37 -13.43 13.68
CA LYS A 189 -6.04 -12.90 13.95
C LYS A 189 -5.20 -13.91 14.73
N ARG A 190 -5.75 -14.47 15.81
CA ARG A 190 -5.06 -15.46 16.63
C ARG A 190 -4.63 -16.68 15.83
N LYS A 191 -5.47 -17.15 14.90
CA LYS A 191 -5.20 -18.30 14.03
C LYS A 191 -4.11 -18.04 12.98
N ASN A 192 -3.95 -16.78 12.55
CA ASN A 192 -3.01 -16.40 11.49
C ASN A 192 -1.71 -15.75 12.02
N LYS A 193 -1.56 -15.64 13.34
CA LYS A 193 -0.37 -15.07 13.97
C LYS A 193 0.81 -16.04 13.84
N GLY A 194 1.92 -15.53 13.31
CA GLY A 194 3.22 -16.18 13.27
C GLY A 194 4.30 -15.36 13.99
N ASP A 195 5.53 -15.86 13.92
CA ASP A 195 6.70 -15.23 14.52
C ASP A 195 7.53 -14.48 13.46
N VAL A 196 8.18 -13.39 13.89
CA VAL A 196 9.17 -12.70 13.05
C VAL A 196 10.45 -13.53 13.05
N THR A 197 10.62 -14.40 12.06
CA THR A 197 11.86 -15.17 11.89
C THR A 197 12.89 -14.41 11.05
N PRO A 198 14.19 -14.77 11.10
CA PRO A 198 15.20 -14.18 10.22
C PRO A 198 14.86 -14.33 8.72
N GLU A 199 14.28 -15.45 8.31
CA GLU A 199 13.88 -15.73 6.93
C GLU A 199 12.73 -14.81 6.50
N PHE A 200 11.72 -14.65 7.37
CA PHE A 200 10.64 -13.69 7.14
C PHE A 200 11.19 -12.27 7.01
N ALA A 201 12.13 -11.88 7.88
CA ALA A 201 12.74 -10.56 7.85
C ALA A 201 13.48 -10.30 6.53
N GLU A 202 14.18 -11.30 6.01
CA GLU A 202 14.87 -11.23 4.72
C GLU A 202 13.88 -11.10 3.55
N GLU A 203 12.79 -11.86 3.59
CA GLU A 203 11.74 -11.76 2.59
C GLU A 203 11.01 -10.42 2.62
N ALA A 204 10.63 -9.95 3.80
CA ALA A 204 10.00 -8.65 3.98
C ALA A 204 10.94 -7.51 3.56
N ALA A 205 12.24 -7.58 3.87
CA ALA A 205 13.23 -6.63 3.38
C ALA A 205 13.30 -6.61 1.84
N ARG A 206 13.22 -7.78 1.18
CA ARG A 206 13.13 -7.86 -0.28
C ARG A 206 11.86 -7.18 -0.81
N TRP A 207 10.71 -7.36 -0.17
CA TRP A 207 9.47 -6.68 -0.54
C TRP A 207 9.59 -5.16 -0.41
N VAL A 208 10.14 -4.66 0.70
CA VAL A 208 10.35 -3.21 0.91
C VAL A 208 11.34 -2.68 -0.12
N LYS A 209 12.42 -3.41 -0.42
CA LYS A 209 13.42 -3.03 -1.42
C LYS A 209 12.83 -2.94 -2.83
N SER A 210 11.99 -3.90 -3.23
CA SER A 210 11.41 -3.97 -4.58
C SER A 210 10.19 -3.08 -4.80
N ALA A 211 9.57 -2.58 -3.72
CA ALA A 211 8.39 -1.72 -3.82
C ALA A 211 8.63 -0.44 -4.62
N ASN A 212 7.91 -0.31 -5.74
CA ASN A 212 8.08 0.77 -6.73
C ASN A 212 6.80 1.61 -6.93
N GLN A 213 6.04 1.86 -5.87
CA GLN A 213 4.92 2.81 -5.91
C GLN A 213 5.34 4.19 -5.41
N LEU A 214 4.59 5.25 -5.77
CA LEU A 214 4.89 6.61 -5.31
C LEU A 214 4.82 6.74 -3.79
N ILE A 215 3.87 6.03 -3.16
CA ILE A 215 3.70 5.94 -1.71
C ILE A 215 3.72 4.46 -1.32
N ASN A 216 4.71 4.05 -0.53
CA ASN A 216 4.77 2.73 0.08
C ASN A 216 4.74 2.90 1.60
N ILE A 217 3.76 2.29 2.27
CA ILE A 217 3.59 2.32 3.72
C ILE A 217 3.93 0.93 4.26
N ILE A 218 4.92 0.86 5.15
CA ILE A 218 5.45 -0.38 5.71
C ILE A 218 5.03 -0.44 7.17
N ASP A 219 4.21 -1.44 7.50
CA ASP A 219 3.74 -1.69 8.86
C ASP A 219 4.64 -2.74 9.52
N VAL A 220 5.44 -2.34 10.51
CA VAL A 220 6.45 -3.18 11.16
C VAL A 220 6.09 -3.53 12.61
N GLY A 221 6.72 -4.58 13.12
CA GLY A 221 6.55 -5.01 14.51
C GLY A 221 6.93 -3.93 15.52
N GLY A 222 6.30 -3.94 16.68
CA GLY A 222 6.49 -2.90 17.71
C GLY A 222 7.76 -3.00 18.55
N LYS A 223 8.79 -3.71 18.11
CA LYS A 223 10.03 -3.93 18.89
C LYS A 223 11.25 -3.45 18.09
N ILE A 224 12.27 -2.93 18.78
CA ILE A 224 13.58 -2.68 18.17
C ILE A 224 14.35 -4.00 18.22
N THR A 225 14.55 -4.63 17.06
CA THR A 225 15.24 -5.92 16.91
C THR A 225 16.07 -5.95 15.63
N ASP A 226 16.95 -6.94 15.49
CA ASP A 226 17.75 -7.12 14.28
C ASP A 226 16.89 -7.49 13.06
N GLU A 227 15.78 -8.19 13.25
CA GLU A 227 14.83 -8.50 12.19
C GLU A 227 14.17 -7.22 11.66
N ASN A 228 13.65 -6.37 12.56
CA ASN A 228 13.08 -5.09 12.15
C ASN A 228 14.14 -4.16 11.56
N LYS A 229 15.40 -4.25 12.01
CA LYS A 229 16.52 -3.52 11.40
C LYS A 229 16.67 -3.91 9.93
N LYS A 230 16.68 -5.21 9.61
CA LYS A 230 16.73 -5.72 8.23
C LYS A 230 15.53 -5.27 7.40
N ILE A 231 14.32 -5.39 7.93
CA ILE A 231 13.07 -5.02 7.25
C ILE A 231 13.05 -3.52 6.91
N MET A 232 13.48 -2.67 7.84
CA MET A 232 13.43 -1.22 7.72
C MET A 232 14.60 -0.64 6.90
N GLN A 233 15.72 -1.36 6.79
CA GLN A 233 16.93 -0.90 6.09
C GLN A 233 16.69 -0.38 4.66
N PRO A 234 15.81 -0.97 3.82
CA PRO A 234 15.55 -0.49 2.46
C PRO A 234 14.51 0.64 2.40
N ALA A 235 13.95 1.06 3.53
CA ALA A 235 13.02 2.18 3.61
C ALA A 235 13.76 3.53 3.57
N THR A 236 13.00 4.62 3.49
CA THR A 236 13.56 5.98 3.33
C THR A 236 13.09 6.94 4.43
N HIS A 237 11.89 6.71 4.96
CA HIS A 237 11.25 7.59 5.90
C HIS A 237 10.60 6.80 7.04
N ALA A 238 10.34 7.47 8.16
CA ALA A 238 9.68 6.91 9.31
C ALA A 238 8.58 7.84 9.87
N VAL A 239 7.51 7.21 10.36
CA VAL A 239 6.51 7.82 11.24
C VAL A 239 6.60 7.06 12.55
N ILE A 240 6.90 7.77 13.64
CA ILE A 240 7.03 7.19 14.98
C ILE A 240 5.74 7.47 15.73
N LEU A 241 5.04 6.41 16.13
CA LEU A 241 3.81 6.47 16.91
C LEU A 241 4.03 5.78 18.26
N SER A 242 3.85 6.50 19.36
CA SER A 242 4.04 5.94 20.70
C SER A 242 2.94 6.36 21.65
N GLY A 243 2.45 5.45 22.48
CA GLY A 243 1.60 5.80 23.64
C GLY A 243 2.38 6.32 24.86
N ASP A 244 3.67 5.99 24.92
CA ASP A 244 4.60 6.38 25.98
C ASP A 244 5.70 7.27 25.38
N THR A 245 5.70 8.55 25.76
CA THR A 245 6.63 9.54 25.19
C THR A 245 8.09 9.22 25.53
N SER A 246 8.36 8.48 26.61
CA SER A 246 9.73 8.05 26.97
C SER A 246 10.34 7.10 25.93
N LYS A 247 9.52 6.43 25.11
CA LYS A 247 9.99 5.51 24.08
C LYS A 247 10.41 6.19 22.78
N PHE A 248 10.13 7.49 22.59
CA PHE A 248 10.49 8.18 21.36
C PHE A 248 11.98 8.14 21.10
N ALA A 249 12.81 8.48 22.10
CA ALA A 249 14.26 8.56 21.94
C ALA A 249 14.88 7.26 21.39
N GLY A 250 14.41 6.10 21.86
CA GLY A 250 14.89 4.81 21.37
C GLY A 250 14.54 4.56 19.90
N TRP A 251 13.32 4.91 19.48
CA TRP A 251 12.89 4.77 18.09
C TRP A 251 13.52 5.79 17.15
N GLU A 252 13.75 7.02 17.63
CA GLU A 252 14.48 8.05 16.90
C GLU A 252 15.92 7.60 16.63
N GLY A 253 16.63 7.13 17.66
CA GLY A 253 17.97 6.59 17.51
C GLY A 253 18.02 5.40 16.55
N PHE A 254 17.01 4.52 16.60
CA PHE A 254 16.91 3.39 15.68
C PHE A 254 16.69 3.84 14.22
N CYS A 255 15.82 4.83 13.98
CA CYS A 255 15.62 5.42 12.66
C CYS A 255 16.90 6.11 12.15
N GLN A 256 17.61 6.81 13.03
CA GLN A 256 18.86 7.50 12.70
C GLN A 256 19.97 6.52 12.30
N ILE A 257 20.14 5.41 13.02
CA ILE A 257 21.09 4.34 12.67
C ILE A 257 20.82 3.79 11.26
N LEU A 258 19.54 3.74 10.86
CA LEU A 258 19.10 3.26 9.57
C LEU A 258 19.11 4.34 8.47
N GLY A 259 19.42 5.59 8.81
CA GLY A 259 19.37 6.72 7.88
C GLY A 259 17.96 7.13 7.44
N LEU A 260 16.93 6.77 8.22
CA LEU A 260 15.53 7.10 7.90
C LEU A 260 15.20 8.54 8.28
N LYS A 261 14.60 9.28 7.35
CA LYS A 261 14.08 10.63 7.60
C LYS A 261 12.78 10.55 8.38
N ILE A 262 12.74 11.12 9.58
CA ILE A 262 11.54 11.08 10.42
C ILE A 262 10.56 12.14 9.91
N ILE A 263 9.43 11.70 9.34
CA ILE A 263 8.36 12.58 8.86
C ILE A 263 7.52 13.06 10.04
N ALA A 264 7.23 12.16 10.98
CA ALA A 264 6.31 12.44 12.05
C ALA A 264 6.67 11.77 13.38
N LYS A 265 6.38 12.48 14.48
CA LYS A 265 6.35 11.95 15.85
C LYS A 265 4.98 12.20 16.46
N ILE A 266 4.25 11.12 16.73
CA ILE A 266 2.83 11.19 17.10
C ILE A 266 2.64 10.51 18.45
N HIS A 267 2.12 11.24 19.44
CA HIS A 267 1.71 10.69 20.73
C HIS A 267 0.31 10.10 20.62
N SER A 268 0.21 8.77 20.73
CA SER A 268 -1.05 8.05 20.73
C SER A 268 -1.69 8.10 22.12
N GLN A 269 -2.78 8.85 22.26
CA GLN A 269 -3.43 9.10 23.56
C GLN A 269 -4.80 8.44 23.61
N LEU A 270 -4.92 7.31 24.31
CA LEU A 270 -6.19 6.56 24.41
C LEU A 270 -7.32 7.37 25.06
N ASN A 271 -7.00 8.22 26.04
CA ASN A 271 -7.99 8.96 26.84
C ASN A 271 -8.19 10.41 26.38
N ALA A 272 -7.50 10.85 25.34
CA ALA A 272 -7.70 12.19 24.78
C ALA A 272 -9.02 12.24 23.98
N VAL A 273 -9.53 13.46 23.79
CA VAL A 273 -10.80 13.71 23.09
C VAL A 273 -10.64 14.39 21.73
N GLN A 274 -9.43 14.86 21.43
CA GLN A 274 -9.11 15.54 20.18
C GLN A 274 -7.64 15.30 19.77
N ASP A 275 -7.37 15.42 18.48
CA ASP A 275 -6.01 15.42 17.94
C ASP A 275 -5.37 16.79 18.16
N GLU A 276 -4.05 16.79 18.29
CA GLU A 276 -3.22 18.00 18.21
C GLU A 276 -2.26 17.83 17.03
N VAL A 277 -2.28 18.79 16.10
CA VAL A 277 -1.43 18.75 14.90
C VAL A 277 -0.55 19.99 14.86
N LEU A 278 0.75 19.77 14.91
CA LEU A 278 1.77 20.82 14.88
C LEU A 278 2.67 20.60 13.66
N PHE A 279 2.57 21.48 12.68
CA PHE A 279 3.48 21.50 11.52
C PHE A 279 4.71 22.34 11.83
N SER A 280 5.84 21.90 11.29
CA SER A 280 7.02 22.77 11.15
C SER A 280 6.68 24.00 10.29
N LYS A 281 7.26 25.15 10.63
CA LYS A 281 7.02 26.41 9.92
C LYS A 281 7.45 26.31 8.46
N ASN A 282 6.60 26.78 7.54
CA ASN A 282 6.85 26.76 6.08
C ASN A 282 7.26 25.37 5.58
N TRP A 283 6.59 24.32 6.09
CA TRP A 283 7.06 22.96 5.86
C TRP A 283 7.07 22.55 4.39
N ARG A 284 6.16 23.09 3.57
CA ARG A 284 6.08 22.73 2.15
C ARG A 284 7.30 23.25 1.39
N GLU A 285 7.66 24.51 1.63
CA GLU A 285 8.80 25.18 0.99
C GLU A 285 10.13 24.59 1.47
N ASN A 286 10.20 24.18 2.75
CA ASN A 286 11.44 23.73 3.39
C ASN A 286 11.51 22.22 3.60
N THR A 287 10.69 21.43 2.89
CA THR A 287 10.54 19.97 3.10
C THR A 287 11.88 19.23 3.16
N ASN A 288 12.75 19.48 2.18
CA ASN A 288 14.03 18.77 2.04
C ASN A 288 15.03 19.09 3.17
N GLU A 289 15.03 20.34 3.65
CA GLU A 289 15.87 20.78 4.75
C GLU A 289 15.33 20.24 6.08
N LEU A 290 14.03 20.38 6.31
CA LEU A 290 13.37 19.93 7.53
C LEU A 290 13.59 18.43 7.77
N LEU A 291 13.40 17.59 6.75
CA LEU A 291 13.58 16.14 6.89
C LEU A 291 15.00 15.69 7.29
N GLN A 292 16.00 16.58 7.24
CA GLN A 292 17.36 16.28 7.72
C GLN A 292 17.48 16.44 9.24
N THR A 293 16.69 17.31 9.85
CA THR A 293 16.90 17.73 11.24
C THR A 293 15.66 17.56 12.12
N ASN A 294 14.45 17.68 11.58
CA ASN A 294 13.21 17.74 12.35
C ASN A 294 12.04 17.01 11.64
N PRO A 295 11.11 16.44 12.42
CA PRO A 295 9.84 15.98 11.87
C PRO A 295 9.06 17.13 11.21
N ILE A 296 8.37 16.82 10.10
CA ILE A 296 7.46 17.76 9.43
C ILE A 296 6.23 18.00 10.29
N VAL A 297 5.69 16.93 10.89
CA VAL A 297 4.48 16.97 11.71
C VAL A 297 4.70 16.31 13.07
N THR A 298 4.24 16.95 14.13
CA THR A 298 4.24 16.41 15.48
C THR A 298 2.89 16.64 16.15
N GLY A 299 2.71 16.08 17.34
CA GLY A 299 1.51 16.28 18.15
C GLY A 299 0.93 14.98 18.65
N SER A 300 -0.40 14.92 18.79
CA SER A 300 -1.11 13.78 19.36
C SER A 300 -2.25 13.31 18.48
N VAL A 301 -2.54 12.02 18.57
CA VAL A 301 -3.73 11.41 17.99
C VAL A 301 -4.52 10.74 19.11
N HIS A 302 -5.81 11.05 19.19
CA HIS A 302 -6.64 10.51 20.24
C HIS A 302 -7.28 9.18 19.83
N SER A 303 -7.41 8.28 20.81
CA SER A 303 -8.28 7.10 20.78
C SER A 303 -8.22 6.31 19.45
N LEU A 304 -7.04 5.78 19.10
CA LEU A 304 -6.87 4.88 17.95
C LEU A 304 -7.51 3.50 18.21
N LYS A 305 -8.84 3.45 18.14
CA LYS A 305 -9.63 2.23 18.32
C LYS A 305 -9.80 1.49 17.00
N ARG A 306 -9.75 0.16 17.07
CA ARG A 306 -10.11 -0.69 15.93
C ARG A 306 -11.61 -0.63 15.73
N GLY A 307 -12.06 -0.78 14.48
CA GLY A 307 -13.48 -0.64 14.15
C GLY A 307 -13.94 0.80 13.91
N GLU A 308 -13.07 1.80 14.07
CA GLU A 308 -13.41 3.20 13.75
C GLU A 308 -12.83 3.61 12.40
N ASN A 309 -13.58 4.42 11.64
CA ASN A 309 -13.05 5.10 10.48
C ASN A 309 -12.22 6.32 10.94
N LEU A 310 -10.90 6.16 10.89
CA LEU A 310 -9.95 7.20 11.32
C LEU A 310 -9.53 8.15 10.20
N SER A 311 -10.05 7.97 8.98
CA SER A 311 -9.58 8.72 7.81
C SER A 311 -9.81 10.23 7.91
N THR A 312 -10.84 10.67 8.62
CA THR A 312 -11.18 12.10 8.78
C THR A 312 -10.50 12.76 9.98
N ARG A 313 -9.71 12.01 10.77
CA ARG A 313 -9.02 12.53 11.96
C ARG A 313 -7.98 13.58 11.55
N PRO A 314 -7.88 14.73 12.24
CA PRO A 314 -6.96 15.80 11.88
C PRO A 314 -5.50 15.34 11.70
N MET A 315 -4.97 14.51 12.60
CA MET A 315 -3.60 14.00 12.49
C MET A 315 -3.43 13.07 11.28
N VAL A 316 -4.45 12.25 10.98
CA VAL A 316 -4.43 11.32 9.85
C VAL A 316 -4.49 12.08 8.52
N GLN A 317 -5.33 13.11 8.42
CA GLN A 317 -5.42 14.00 7.26
C GLN A 317 -4.12 14.78 7.05
N ALA A 318 -3.55 15.32 8.12
CA ALA A 318 -2.26 16.01 8.09
C ALA A 318 -1.14 15.11 7.57
N LEU A 319 -1.04 13.88 8.11
CA LEU A 319 -0.05 12.93 7.65
C LEU A 319 -0.27 12.51 6.19
N ALA A 320 -1.52 12.30 5.77
CA ALA A 320 -1.85 12.00 4.37
C ALA A 320 -1.38 13.11 3.42
N ASP A 321 -1.65 14.37 3.75
CA ASP A 321 -1.22 15.52 2.96
C ASP A 321 0.31 15.62 2.85
N VAL A 322 1.04 15.37 3.95
CA VAL A 322 2.51 15.31 3.91
C VAL A 322 2.99 14.20 2.99
N LEU A 323 2.45 12.98 3.11
CA LEU A 323 2.87 11.86 2.25
C LEU A 323 2.57 12.13 0.77
N ILE A 324 1.42 12.74 0.46
CA ILE A 324 1.06 13.13 -0.91
C ILE A 324 2.01 14.22 -1.42
N HIS A 325 2.34 15.21 -0.60
CA HIS A 325 3.27 16.28 -0.97
C HIS A 325 4.67 15.74 -1.30
N LEU A 326 5.18 14.81 -0.49
CA LEU A 326 6.48 14.17 -0.72
C LEU A 326 6.57 13.38 -2.04
N THR A 327 5.44 13.03 -2.66
CA THR A 327 5.46 12.43 -4.00
C THR A 327 5.75 13.44 -5.12
N LYS A 328 5.78 14.74 -4.79
CA LYS A 328 6.00 15.85 -5.72
C LYS A 328 7.37 16.51 -5.52
N CYS A 329 7.95 16.41 -4.33
CA CYS A 329 9.30 16.86 -3.98
C CYS A 329 10.40 16.04 -4.65
#